data_AF-A0A2V7MGH3-F1
#
_entry.id   AF-A0A2V7MGH3-F1
#
_cell.length_a   1.000
_cell.length_b   1.000
_cell.length_c   1.000
_cell.angle_alpha   90.00
_cell.angle_beta   90.00
_cell.angle_gamma   90.00
#
_symmetry.space_group_name_H-M   'P 1'
#
loop_
_entity.id
_entity.type
_entity.pdbx_description
1 polymer ?
#
loop_
_entity_poly.entity_id
_entity_poly.type
_entity_poly.pdbx_seq_one_letter_code
_entity_poly.pdbx_strand_id
1 'polypeptide(L)'
;MLALIADSLERERATSGRDTIAVGALRIVINRSPLAVREAAVQAWPLIDSLYGTAAQSLVTRPYFIQAVDPDTTVRRRVLRVGSEVPWDLSVQDLTSLLLVNVPIAPPDRAFGDWLGGPVRPRLEAKADAGRVYVRLVTAPSKAARSCFLGDLTGCRSALDLDDADDAFLKWYPTALERRVVLQRSFADYFNRPATAGSWNRCTRGDDNACIQLLRSIPHHAIPQPLDLEARRLLVYAALRRGGRGAYVRLLADSNGAISNRLASAAGVGLDRLLSDWRTEIIAARPAAVTIPPWGAFIAFGWIVLLAGCALTSSRWRAT
;
A
#
# COMPACT_ATOMS: atom_id res chain seq x y z
N MET A 1 -33.63 -3.03 -11.24
CA MET A 1 -34.21 -4.38 -11.34
C MET A 1 -33.49 -5.24 -12.38
N LEU A 2 -33.33 -4.78 -13.63
CA LEU A 2 -32.60 -5.50 -14.69
C LEU A 2 -31.14 -5.88 -14.36
N ALA A 3 -30.39 -4.99 -13.67
CA ALA A 3 -29.00 -5.27 -13.29
C ALA A 3 -28.85 -6.42 -12.29
N LEU A 4 -29.79 -6.57 -11.34
CA LEU A 4 -29.81 -7.67 -10.37
C LEU A 4 -30.13 -9.02 -11.02
N ILE A 5 -31.02 -9.01 -12.03
CA ILE A 5 -31.39 -10.21 -12.79
C ILE A 5 -30.22 -10.64 -13.69
N ALA A 6 -29.52 -9.69 -14.32
CA ALA A 6 -28.32 -9.97 -15.10
C ALA A 6 -27.19 -10.55 -14.23
N ASP A 7 -26.96 -9.98 -13.04
CA ASP A 7 -25.95 -10.47 -12.10
C ASP A 7 -26.31 -11.87 -11.54
N SER A 8 -27.61 -12.14 -11.34
CA SER A 8 -28.10 -13.47 -10.95
C SER A 8 -27.88 -14.53 -12.04
N LEU A 9 -28.20 -14.21 -13.30
CA LEU A 9 -28.01 -15.12 -14.44
C LEU A 9 -26.53 -15.35 -14.77
N GLU A 10 -25.68 -14.34 -14.60
CA GLU A 10 -24.23 -14.48 -14.71
C GLU A 10 -23.68 -15.43 -13.63
N ARG A 11 -24.15 -15.32 -12.38
CA ARG A 11 -23.79 -16.25 -11.30
C ARG A 11 -24.24 -17.68 -11.58
N GLU A 12 -25.47 -17.89 -12.06
CA GLU A 12 -25.95 -19.24 -12.42
C GLU A 12 -25.10 -19.87 -13.54
N ARG A 13 -24.82 -19.13 -14.62
CA ARG A 13 -23.93 -19.60 -15.69
C ARG A 13 -22.51 -19.87 -15.19
N ALA A 14 -22.03 -19.05 -14.26
CA ALA A 14 -20.75 -19.26 -13.61
C ALA A 14 -20.72 -20.45 -12.63
N THR A 15 -21.83 -21.14 -12.37
CA THR A 15 -21.87 -22.31 -11.47
C THR A 15 -22.14 -23.65 -12.17
N SER A 16 -22.63 -23.65 -13.41
CA SER A 16 -22.91 -24.88 -14.15
C SER A 16 -21.62 -25.64 -14.51
N GLY A 17 -21.50 -26.90 -14.06
CA GLY A 17 -20.33 -27.76 -14.29
C GLY A 17 -19.08 -27.38 -13.46
N ARG A 18 -19.25 -26.62 -12.37
CA ARG A 18 -18.17 -26.14 -11.51
C ARG A 18 -18.21 -26.78 -10.11
N ASP A 19 -17.04 -27.09 -9.60
CA ASP A 19 -16.85 -27.59 -8.23
C ASP A 19 -16.84 -26.40 -7.26
N THR A 20 -17.47 -26.57 -6.10
CA THR A 20 -17.44 -25.57 -5.02
C THR A 20 -16.60 -26.07 -3.86
N ILE A 21 -15.52 -25.35 -3.57
CA ILE A 21 -14.63 -25.62 -2.45
C ILE A 21 -15.02 -24.73 -1.28
N ALA A 22 -15.14 -25.32 -0.10
CA ALA A 22 -15.46 -24.65 1.15
C ALA A 22 -14.32 -24.85 2.16
N VAL A 23 -13.79 -23.75 2.71
CA VAL A 23 -12.80 -23.72 3.80
C VAL A 23 -13.19 -22.58 4.74
N GLY A 24 -13.62 -22.91 5.96
CA GLY A 24 -14.21 -21.94 6.87
C GLY A 24 -15.40 -21.22 6.23
N ALA A 25 -15.37 -19.88 6.22
CA ALA A 25 -16.38 -19.07 5.53
C ALA A 25 -16.08 -18.87 4.03
N LEU A 26 -14.91 -19.26 3.52
CA LEU A 26 -14.60 -19.11 2.10
C LEU A 26 -15.44 -20.07 1.26
N ARG A 27 -15.95 -19.53 0.16
CA ARG A 27 -16.56 -20.30 -0.92
C ARG A 27 -15.80 -19.99 -2.19
N ILE A 28 -15.35 -21.01 -2.92
CA ILE A 28 -14.62 -20.86 -4.16
C ILE A 28 -15.28 -21.76 -5.20
N VAL A 29 -15.80 -21.14 -6.25
CA VAL A 29 -16.40 -21.83 -7.40
C VAL A 29 -15.34 -21.90 -8.50
N ILE A 30 -15.01 -23.11 -8.93
CA ILE A 30 -13.98 -23.35 -9.96
C ILE A 30 -14.40 -24.42 -10.96
N ASN A 31 -13.98 -24.30 -12.21
CA ASN A 31 -14.09 -25.40 -13.18
C ASN A 31 -13.19 -26.59 -12.78
N ARG A 32 -13.53 -27.79 -13.28
CA ARG A 32 -12.65 -28.96 -13.13
C ARG A 32 -11.25 -28.65 -13.67
N SER A 33 -10.25 -28.79 -12.81
CA SER A 33 -8.84 -28.51 -13.12
C SER A 33 -7.91 -29.19 -12.10
N PRO A 34 -6.62 -29.38 -12.43
CA PRO A 34 -5.61 -29.89 -11.48
C PRO A 34 -5.16 -28.84 -10.45
N LEU A 35 -5.71 -27.62 -10.48
CA LEU A 35 -5.29 -26.53 -9.62
C LEU A 35 -5.56 -26.86 -8.14
N ALA A 36 -4.52 -26.72 -7.30
CA ALA A 36 -4.54 -27.04 -5.87
C ALA A 36 -5.25 -25.97 -5.01
N VAL A 37 -6.51 -25.67 -5.35
CA VAL A 37 -7.32 -24.60 -4.73
C VAL A 37 -7.62 -24.87 -3.27
N ARG A 38 -7.86 -26.14 -2.90
CA ARG A 38 -8.20 -26.49 -1.52
C ARG A 38 -7.01 -26.21 -0.59
N GLU A 39 -5.82 -26.62 -1.00
CA GLU A 39 -4.57 -26.40 -0.28
C GLU A 39 -4.31 -24.90 -0.11
N ALA A 40 -4.43 -24.13 -1.19
CA ALA A 40 -4.26 -22.68 -1.14
C ALA A 40 -5.30 -22.00 -0.24
N ALA A 41 -6.57 -22.44 -0.30
CA ALA A 41 -7.63 -21.89 0.55
C ALA A 41 -7.40 -22.21 2.04
N VAL A 42 -6.87 -23.38 2.37
CA VAL A 42 -6.47 -23.76 3.74
C VAL A 42 -5.35 -22.86 4.26
N GLN A 43 -4.39 -22.48 3.40
CA GLN A 43 -3.32 -21.55 3.78
C GLN A 43 -3.83 -20.09 3.90
N ALA A 44 -4.74 -19.67 3.02
CA ALA A 44 -5.26 -18.31 3.01
C ALA A 44 -6.24 -18.03 4.16
N TRP A 45 -7.09 -18.99 4.52
CA TRP A 45 -8.20 -18.78 5.46
C TRP A 45 -7.77 -18.20 6.83
N PRO A 46 -6.74 -18.71 7.52
CA PRO A 46 -6.31 -18.15 8.80
C PRO A 46 -5.89 -16.68 8.71
N LEU A 47 -5.26 -16.28 7.60
CA LEU A 47 -4.83 -14.89 7.38
C LEU A 47 -6.02 -13.96 7.11
N ILE A 48 -7.02 -14.46 6.38
CA ILE A 48 -8.28 -13.75 6.12
C ILE A 48 -9.09 -13.59 7.42
N ASP A 49 -9.31 -14.68 8.17
CA ASP A 49 -10.06 -14.66 9.43
C ASP A 49 -9.34 -13.81 10.49
N SER A 50 -8.01 -13.86 10.56
CA SER A 50 -7.22 -13.02 11.46
C SER A 50 -7.39 -11.52 11.18
N LEU A 51 -7.42 -11.11 9.90
CA LEU A 51 -7.56 -9.71 9.53
C LEU A 51 -9.00 -9.19 9.66
N TYR A 52 -9.96 -9.88 9.06
CA TYR A 52 -11.35 -9.41 8.96
C TYR A 52 -12.21 -9.86 10.14
N GLY A 53 -11.76 -10.84 10.92
CA GLY A 53 -12.44 -11.34 12.10
C GLY A 53 -13.89 -11.72 11.82
N THR A 54 -14.82 -11.10 12.53
CA THR A 54 -16.26 -11.37 12.35
C THR A 54 -16.76 -11.04 10.94
N ALA A 55 -16.16 -10.06 10.26
CA ALA A 55 -16.55 -9.71 8.89
C ALA A 55 -16.18 -10.81 7.87
N ALA A 56 -15.21 -11.67 8.17
CA ALA A 56 -14.85 -12.82 7.32
C ALA A 56 -16.03 -13.80 7.14
N GLN A 57 -16.98 -13.85 8.08
CA GLN A 57 -18.15 -14.72 7.99
C GLN A 57 -19.08 -14.36 6.83
N SER A 58 -19.04 -13.11 6.36
CA SER A 58 -19.80 -12.67 5.17
C SER A 58 -19.32 -13.34 3.87
N LEU A 59 -18.15 -13.97 3.86
CA LEU A 59 -17.58 -14.62 2.67
C LEU A 59 -18.37 -15.88 2.27
N VAL A 60 -19.23 -16.41 3.15
CA VAL A 60 -20.15 -17.52 2.81
C VAL A 60 -21.08 -17.13 1.66
N THR A 61 -21.48 -15.86 1.57
CA THR A 61 -22.39 -15.36 0.54
C THR A 61 -21.67 -14.63 -0.60
N ARG A 62 -20.34 -14.61 -0.59
CA ARG A 62 -19.49 -13.91 -1.56
C ARG A 62 -18.40 -14.84 -2.07
N PRO A 63 -18.74 -15.80 -2.95
CA PRO A 63 -17.78 -16.76 -3.44
C PRO A 63 -16.73 -16.10 -4.33
N TYR A 64 -15.51 -16.64 -4.31
CA TYR A 64 -14.58 -16.46 -5.42
C TYR A 64 -15.08 -17.23 -6.63
N PHE A 65 -14.89 -16.66 -7.81
CA PHE A 65 -15.06 -17.36 -9.06
C PHE A 65 -13.69 -17.46 -9.71
N ILE A 66 -13.16 -18.68 -9.80
CA ILE A 66 -11.88 -18.95 -10.44
C ILE A 66 -12.15 -19.76 -11.70
N GLN A 67 -11.48 -19.39 -12.78
CA GLN A 67 -11.46 -20.17 -14.00
C GLN A 67 -10.01 -20.57 -14.28
N ALA A 68 -9.69 -21.84 -13.99
CA ALA A 68 -8.41 -22.42 -14.34
C ALA A 68 -8.35 -22.63 -15.86
N VAL A 69 -7.31 -22.10 -16.49
CA VAL A 69 -7.06 -22.18 -17.92
C VAL A 69 -5.75 -22.90 -18.20
N ASP A 70 -5.70 -23.60 -19.32
CA ASP A 70 -4.46 -24.17 -19.85
C ASP A 70 -3.53 -23.02 -20.29
N PRO A 71 -2.31 -22.89 -19.73
CA PRO A 71 -1.37 -21.82 -20.06
C PRO A 71 -0.95 -21.84 -21.53
N ASP A 72 -1.02 -23.00 -22.19
CA ASP A 72 -0.60 -23.18 -23.58
C ASP A 72 -1.73 -22.88 -24.58
N THR A 73 -2.94 -22.54 -24.10
CA THR A 73 -4.06 -22.24 -24.98
C THR A 73 -3.99 -20.82 -25.56
N THR A 74 -4.01 -20.71 -26.88
CA THR A 74 -4.10 -19.42 -27.60
C THR A 74 -5.55 -18.96 -27.81
N VAL A 75 -6.53 -19.73 -27.32
CA VAL A 75 -7.95 -19.46 -27.52
C VAL A 75 -8.41 -18.33 -26.59
N ARG A 76 -8.66 -17.14 -27.15
CA ARG A 76 -9.37 -16.06 -26.44
C ARG A 76 -10.78 -16.51 -26.10
N ARG A 77 -11.06 -16.77 -24.82
CA ARG A 77 -12.41 -17.01 -24.32
C ARG A 77 -13.00 -15.73 -23.73
N ARG A 78 -14.33 -15.64 -23.70
CA ARG A 78 -15.03 -14.53 -23.02
C ARG A 78 -14.79 -14.69 -21.52
N VAL A 79 -13.96 -13.82 -20.96
CA VAL A 79 -13.80 -13.64 -19.52
C VAL A 79 -15.18 -13.36 -18.94
N LEU A 80 -15.68 -14.23 -18.07
CA LEU A 80 -16.88 -13.92 -17.29
C LEU A 80 -16.59 -12.65 -16.50
N ARG A 81 -17.56 -11.73 -16.46
CA ARG A 81 -17.39 -10.42 -15.80
C ARG A 81 -17.11 -10.56 -14.29
N VAL A 82 -17.40 -11.73 -13.74
CA VAL A 82 -17.36 -12.05 -12.31
C VAL A 82 -16.42 -13.26 -12.13
N GLY A 83 -15.11 -13.04 -12.15
CA GLY A 83 -14.13 -14.09 -11.84
C GLY A 83 -12.70 -13.78 -12.27
N SER A 84 -11.75 -14.55 -11.75
CA SER A 84 -10.33 -14.49 -12.11
C SER A 84 -9.97 -15.69 -12.98
N GLU A 85 -9.41 -15.43 -14.16
CA GLU A 85 -8.76 -16.46 -14.97
C GLU A 85 -7.33 -16.66 -14.47
N VAL A 86 -6.96 -17.91 -14.19
CA VAL A 86 -5.64 -18.28 -13.67
C VAL A 86 -5.10 -19.48 -14.42
N PRO A 87 -3.80 -19.54 -14.72
CA PRO A 87 -3.18 -20.76 -15.23
C PRO A 87 -3.41 -21.95 -14.28
N TRP A 88 -3.69 -23.14 -14.81
CA TRP A 88 -3.95 -24.34 -13.99
C TRP A 88 -2.70 -24.91 -13.30
N ASP A 89 -1.52 -24.46 -13.71
CA ASP A 89 -0.19 -24.84 -13.22
C ASP A 89 0.35 -23.83 -12.19
N LEU A 90 -0.49 -22.88 -11.76
CA LEU A 90 -0.15 -21.92 -10.73
C LEU A 90 0.25 -22.64 -9.43
N SER A 91 1.35 -22.22 -8.82
CA SER A 91 1.82 -22.81 -7.56
C SER A 91 0.80 -22.56 -6.43
N VAL A 92 0.81 -23.42 -5.40
CA VAL A 92 -0.02 -23.23 -4.20
C VAL A 92 0.26 -21.87 -3.54
N GLN A 93 1.52 -21.43 -3.55
CA GLN A 93 1.92 -20.15 -2.95
C GLN A 93 1.38 -18.95 -3.72
N ASP A 94 1.46 -18.99 -5.05
CA ASP A 94 0.94 -17.92 -5.91
C ASP A 94 -0.59 -17.88 -5.85
N LEU A 95 -1.24 -19.05 -5.82
CA LEU A 95 -2.69 -19.14 -5.66
C LEU A 95 -3.14 -18.61 -4.30
N THR A 96 -2.42 -18.95 -3.23
CA THR A 96 -2.67 -18.42 -1.88
C THR A 96 -2.54 -16.89 -1.87
N SER A 97 -1.48 -16.36 -2.50
CA SER A 97 -1.27 -14.92 -2.62
C SER A 97 -2.40 -14.25 -3.42
N LEU A 98 -2.85 -14.87 -4.51
CA LEU A 98 -3.97 -14.39 -5.31
C LEU A 98 -5.26 -14.30 -4.49
N LEU A 99 -5.57 -15.33 -3.69
CA LEU A 99 -6.73 -15.32 -2.79
C LEU A 99 -6.63 -14.17 -1.78
N LEU A 100 -5.46 -13.97 -1.17
CA LEU A 100 -5.25 -12.92 -0.15
C LEU A 100 -5.34 -11.51 -0.75
N VAL A 101 -4.87 -11.30 -1.98
CA VAL A 101 -4.94 -9.99 -2.66
C VAL A 101 -6.36 -9.69 -3.17
N ASN A 102 -7.19 -10.70 -3.40
CA ASN A 102 -8.51 -10.54 -4.03
C ASN A 102 -9.69 -10.94 -3.15
N VAL A 103 -9.57 -10.84 -1.82
CA VAL A 103 -10.67 -11.18 -0.90
C VAL A 103 -11.97 -10.45 -1.27
N PRO A 104 -13.09 -11.16 -1.51
CA PRO A 104 -14.36 -10.56 -1.95
C PRO A 104 -15.13 -9.95 -0.77
N ILE A 105 -14.43 -9.22 0.10
CA ILE A 105 -15.04 -8.41 1.17
C ILE A 105 -15.65 -7.15 0.56
N ALA A 106 -16.64 -6.55 1.23
CA ALA A 106 -17.20 -5.28 0.77
C ALA A 106 -16.09 -4.21 0.74
N PRO A 107 -16.02 -3.38 -0.32
CA PRO A 107 -15.07 -2.28 -0.33
C PRO A 107 -15.37 -1.33 0.84
N PRO A 108 -14.34 -0.71 1.43
CA PRO A 108 -14.56 0.35 2.40
C PRO A 108 -15.23 1.56 1.74
N ASP A 109 -15.71 2.50 2.56
CA ASP A 109 -16.13 3.81 2.07
C ASP A 109 -14.99 4.53 1.35
N ARG A 110 -15.36 5.47 0.47
CA ARG A 110 -14.42 6.18 -0.39
C ARG A 110 -13.36 6.95 0.40
N ALA A 111 -13.74 7.61 1.50
CA ALA A 111 -12.82 8.39 2.31
C ALA A 111 -11.70 7.51 2.91
N PHE A 112 -12.07 6.37 3.49
CA PHE A 112 -11.09 5.41 4.00
C PHE A 112 -10.25 4.78 2.88
N GLY A 113 -10.89 4.41 1.76
CA GLY A 113 -10.23 3.84 0.59
C GLY A 113 -9.19 4.79 -0.02
N ASP A 114 -9.51 6.08 -0.15
CA ASP A 114 -8.63 7.10 -0.70
C ASP A 114 -7.45 7.38 0.26
N TRP A 115 -7.70 7.44 1.57
CA TRP A 115 -6.65 7.61 2.57
C TRP A 115 -5.68 6.42 2.63
N LEU A 116 -6.19 5.19 2.56
CA LEU A 116 -5.39 3.96 2.62
C LEU A 116 -4.75 3.58 1.28
N GLY A 117 -5.26 4.13 0.18
CA GLY A 117 -4.90 3.77 -1.19
C GLY A 117 -5.38 2.36 -1.55
N GLY A 118 -6.63 2.04 -1.22
CA GLY A 118 -7.29 0.77 -1.55
C GLY A 118 -7.87 0.01 -0.35
N PRO A 119 -8.36 -1.23 -0.55
CA PRO A 119 -8.89 -2.06 0.52
C PRO A 119 -7.79 -2.55 1.47
N VAL A 120 -8.15 -2.82 2.72
CA VAL A 120 -7.27 -3.55 3.67
C VAL A 120 -7.15 -4.98 3.17
N ARG A 121 -5.92 -5.52 3.07
CA ARG A 121 -5.67 -6.90 2.62
C ARG A 121 -4.81 -7.66 3.64
N PRO A 122 -4.86 -9.00 3.71
CA PRO A 122 -3.95 -9.74 4.58
C PRO A 122 -2.49 -9.50 4.18
N ARG A 123 -1.61 -9.44 5.19
CA ARG A 123 -0.17 -9.27 4.98
C ARG A 123 0.51 -10.61 4.76
N LEU A 124 1.45 -10.64 3.83
CA LEU A 124 2.31 -11.79 3.56
C LEU A 124 3.65 -11.67 4.31
N GLU A 125 4.24 -10.46 4.35
CA GLU A 125 5.62 -10.25 4.82
C GLU A 125 5.72 -9.26 5.98
N ALA A 126 5.06 -9.55 7.10
CA ALA A 126 4.88 -8.56 8.17
C ALA A 126 6.20 -7.89 8.65
N LYS A 127 7.27 -8.67 8.83
CA LYS A 127 8.56 -8.13 9.25
C LYS A 127 9.21 -7.24 8.17
N ALA A 128 9.12 -7.63 6.90
CA ALA A 128 9.70 -6.86 5.80
C ALA A 128 8.95 -5.53 5.60
N ASP A 129 7.62 -5.55 5.66
CA ASP A 129 6.79 -4.33 5.57
C ASP A 129 7.21 -3.30 6.65
N ALA A 130 7.34 -3.75 7.90
CA ALA A 130 7.72 -2.88 9.00
C ALA A 130 9.15 -2.32 8.84
N GLY A 131 10.08 -3.11 8.30
CA GLY A 131 11.44 -2.66 7.97
C GLY A 131 11.48 -1.61 6.86
N ARG A 132 10.63 -1.74 5.82
CA ARG A 132 10.50 -0.72 4.77
C ARG A 132 9.96 0.59 5.31
N VAL A 133 8.92 0.52 6.14
CA VAL A 133 8.34 1.71 6.81
C VAL A 133 9.34 2.35 7.78
N TYR A 134 10.17 1.56 8.47
CA TYR A 134 11.27 2.10 9.27
C TYR A 134 12.22 2.95 8.42
N VAL A 135 12.68 2.43 7.28
CA VAL A 135 13.58 3.16 6.37
C VAL A 135 12.92 4.46 5.90
N ARG A 136 11.63 4.42 5.53
CA ARG A 136 10.88 5.62 5.16
C ARG A 136 10.82 6.64 6.30
N LEU A 137 10.50 6.18 7.51
CA LEU A 137 10.37 7.03 8.68
C LEU A 137 11.67 7.80 9.00
N VAL A 138 12.84 7.15 8.86
CA VAL A 138 14.14 7.79 9.16
C VAL A 138 14.70 8.62 8.00
N THR A 139 14.24 8.40 6.77
CA THR A 139 14.75 9.09 5.56
C THR A 139 13.81 10.14 4.99
N ALA A 140 12.56 10.21 5.46
CA ALA A 140 11.58 11.17 4.99
C ALA A 140 12.06 12.63 5.20
N PRO A 141 12.03 13.48 4.16
CA PRO A 141 12.46 14.88 4.24
C PRO A 141 11.33 15.77 4.81
N SER A 142 10.79 15.41 5.97
CA SER A 142 9.70 16.11 6.65
C SER A 142 9.96 16.17 8.15
N LYS A 143 9.76 17.34 8.74
CA LYS A 143 9.81 17.57 10.19
C LYS A 143 8.77 16.74 10.92
N ALA A 144 7.57 16.54 10.35
CA ALA A 144 6.55 15.69 10.95
C ALA A 144 7.03 14.24 11.10
N ALA A 145 7.61 13.66 10.05
CA ALA A 145 8.18 12.31 10.10
C ALA A 145 9.36 12.21 11.08
N ARG A 146 10.24 13.22 11.09
CA ARG A 146 11.36 13.29 12.05
C ARG A 146 10.88 13.37 13.50
N SER A 147 9.90 14.23 13.78
CA SER A 147 9.26 14.34 15.10
C SER A 147 8.63 13.01 15.51
N CYS A 148 7.93 12.34 14.60
CA CYS A 148 7.39 11.01 14.84
C CYS A 148 8.48 10.00 15.21
N PHE A 149 9.58 9.96 14.44
CA PHE A 149 10.72 9.10 14.76
C PHE A 149 11.29 9.39 16.15
N LEU A 150 11.37 10.66 16.55
CA LEU A 150 11.87 11.11 17.86
C LEU A 150 10.88 10.88 19.02
N GLY A 151 9.64 10.47 18.73
CA GLY A 151 8.64 10.10 19.74
C GLY A 151 7.53 11.11 19.98
N ASP A 152 7.48 12.19 19.21
CA ASP A 152 6.34 13.13 19.23
C ASP A 152 5.15 12.53 18.44
N LEU A 153 4.10 12.19 19.17
CA LEU A 153 2.89 11.57 18.62
C LEU A 153 2.07 12.54 17.76
N THR A 154 2.18 13.85 17.97
CA THR A 154 1.57 14.86 17.09
C THR A 154 2.27 14.84 15.72
N GLY A 155 3.60 14.71 15.73
CA GLY A 155 4.39 14.44 14.53
C GLY A 155 3.94 13.18 13.81
N CYS A 156 3.65 12.09 14.54
CA CYS A 156 3.13 10.86 13.94
C CYS A 156 1.75 11.03 13.31
N ARG A 157 0.83 11.75 13.97
CA ARG A 157 -0.49 12.08 13.41
C ARG A 157 -0.37 12.82 12.09
N SER A 158 0.46 13.86 12.06
CA SER A 158 0.70 14.66 10.86
C SER A 158 1.37 13.82 9.76
N ALA A 159 2.40 13.05 10.09
CA ALA A 159 3.15 12.25 9.12
C ALA A 159 2.32 11.14 8.46
N LEU A 160 1.35 10.59 9.19
CA LEU A 160 0.41 9.56 8.72
C LEU A 160 -0.89 10.14 8.15
N ASP A 161 -1.01 11.47 8.05
CA ASP A 161 -2.19 12.17 7.48
C ASP A 161 -3.49 11.76 8.18
N LEU A 162 -3.49 11.86 9.51
CA LEU A 162 -4.65 11.50 10.35
C LEU A 162 -5.51 12.72 10.74
N ASP A 163 -5.03 13.91 10.41
CA ASP A 163 -5.71 15.18 10.65
C ASP A 163 -6.56 15.56 9.43
N ASP A 164 -7.45 16.54 9.60
CA ASP A 164 -8.29 17.04 8.50
C ASP A 164 -7.47 17.50 7.28
N ALA A 165 -8.04 17.29 6.10
CA ALA A 165 -7.33 17.43 4.82
C ALA A 165 -6.99 18.89 4.45
N ASP A 166 -7.73 19.87 4.96
CA ASP A 166 -7.53 21.27 4.60
C ASP A 166 -6.17 21.78 5.09
N ASP A 167 -5.33 22.19 4.13
CA ASP A 167 -3.96 22.65 4.37
C ASP A 167 -3.10 21.68 5.22
N ALA A 168 -3.40 20.37 5.19
CA ALA A 168 -2.64 19.35 5.93
C ALA A 168 -1.12 19.39 5.62
N PHE A 169 -0.76 19.80 4.41
CA PHE A 169 0.64 20.01 4.00
C PHE A 169 1.39 21.03 4.87
N LEU A 170 0.69 21.98 5.52
CA LEU A 170 1.31 22.89 6.49
C LEU A 170 1.78 22.17 7.75
N LYS A 171 1.13 21.06 8.13
CA LYS A 171 1.56 20.21 9.24
C LYS A 171 2.64 19.23 8.81
N TRP A 172 2.57 18.72 7.57
CA TRP A 172 3.59 17.85 7.00
C TRP A 172 4.93 18.56 6.79
N TYR A 173 4.86 19.80 6.33
CA TYR A 173 5.99 20.65 5.96
C TYR A 173 5.85 22.01 6.66
N PRO A 174 6.10 22.08 7.97
CA PRO A 174 5.83 23.28 8.77
C PRO A 174 6.74 24.45 8.44
N THR A 175 7.95 24.21 7.91
CA THR A 175 8.87 25.30 7.55
C THR A 175 8.74 25.72 6.09
N ALA A 176 8.96 27.00 5.82
CA ALA A 176 8.98 27.54 4.46
C ALA A 176 10.02 26.84 3.56
N LEU A 177 11.17 26.47 4.14
CA LEU A 177 12.20 25.73 3.43
C LEU A 177 11.70 24.36 2.97
N GLU A 178 11.00 23.61 3.81
CA GLU A 178 10.46 22.29 3.45
C GLU A 178 9.43 22.39 2.33
N ARG A 179 8.48 23.32 2.42
CA ARG A 179 7.48 23.55 1.36
C ARG A 179 8.13 23.87 0.02
N ARG A 180 9.14 24.75 0.02
CA ARG A 180 9.92 25.08 -1.18
C ARG A 180 10.66 23.87 -1.73
N VAL A 181 11.33 23.08 -0.88
CA VAL A 181 12.08 21.89 -1.30
C VAL A 181 11.16 20.82 -1.89
N VAL A 182 9.98 20.60 -1.31
CA VAL A 182 8.97 19.67 -1.85
C VAL A 182 8.53 20.11 -3.24
N LEU A 183 8.18 21.39 -3.40
CA LEU A 183 7.82 21.95 -4.71
C LEU A 183 8.96 21.79 -5.73
N GLN A 184 10.20 22.10 -5.35
CA GLN A 184 11.37 21.98 -6.23
C GLN A 184 11.70 20.54 -6.63
N ARG A 185 11.54 19.57 -5.72
CA ARG A 185 11.89 18.17 -6.01
C ARG A 185 10.80 17.41 -6.74
N SER A 186 9.53 17.73 -6.46
CA SER A 186 8.40 16.91 -6.92
C SER A 186 7.55 17.58 -7.99
N PHE A 187 7.66 18.91 -8.15
CA PHE A 187 6.74 19.68 -9.01
C PHE A 187 7.43 20.74 -9.87
N ALA A 188 8.76 20.69 -10.03
CA ALA A 188 9.49 21.65 -10.86
C ALA A 188 8.90 21.73 -12.29
N ASP A 189 8.76 20.60 -12.96
CA ASP A 189 8.25 20.57 -14.35
C ASP A 189 6.76 20.91 -14.45
N TYR A 190 6.01 20.75 -13.35
CA TYR A 190 4.59 21.07 -13.29
C TYR A 190 4.36 22.58 -13.21
N PHE A 191 5.12 23.28 -12.37
CA PHE A 191 4.96 24.72 -12.12
C PHE A 191 5.93 25.63 -12.88
N ASN A 192 6.99 25.08 -13.47
CA ASN A 192 7.89 25.84 -14.35
C ASN A 192 7.30 25.98 -15.76
N ARG A 193 6.08 26.51 -15.85
CA ARG A 193 5.32 26.72 -17.10
C ARG A 193 4.82 28.16 -17.15
N PRO A 194 4.59 28.75 -18.34
CA PRO A 194 4.23 30.16 -18.46
C PRO A 194 3.06 30.60 -17.56
N ALA A 195 2.03 29.77 -17.40
CA ALA A 195 0.85 30.07 -16.59
C ALA A 195 1.14 30.21 -15.07
N THR A 196 2.16 29.52 -14.55
CA THR A 196 2.48 29.46 -13.12
C THR A 196 3.87 30.01 -12.79
N ALA A 197 4.65 30.40 -13.81
CA ALA A 197 6.03 30.87 -13.69
C ALA A 197 6.21 32.04 -12.71
N GLY A 198 5.25 32.97 -12.63
CA GLY A 198 5.31 34.09 -11.69
C GLY A 198 5.32 33.63 -10.23
N SER A 199 4.35 32.80 -9.84
CA SER A 199 4.25 32.24 -8.49
C SER A 199 5.40 31.26 -8.21
N TRP A 200 5.80 30.45 -9.20
CA TRP A 200 6.96 29.57 -9.12
C TRP A 200 8.25 30.33 -8.79
N ASN A 201 8.53 31.40 -9.54
CA ASN A 201 9.73 32.23 -9.36
C ASN A 201 9.75 32.94 -8.00
N ARG A 202 8.59 33.39 -7.50
CA ARG A 202 8.50 33.95 -6.14
C ARG A 202 8.80 32.89 -5.08
N CYS A 203 8.19 31.72 -5.19
CA CYS A 203 8.43 30.61 -4.27
C CYS A 203 9.90 30.17 -4.24
N THR A 204 10.54 29.99 -5.40
CA THR A 204 11.96 29.57 -5.47
C THR A 204 12.90 30.61 -4.86
N ARG A 205 12.59 31.91 -4.97
CA ARG A 205 13.31 33.01 -4.33
C ARG A 205 13.04 33.17 -2.83
N GLY A 206 12.11 32.40 -2.26
CA GLY A 206 11.85 32.34 -0.82
C GLY A 206 10.56 33.00 -0.35
N ASP A 207 9.66 33.43 -1.25
CA ASP A 207 8.31 33.87 -0.88
C ASP A 207 7.44 32.66 -0.54
N ASP A 208 7.28 32.40 0.76
CA ASP A 208 6.53 31.25 1.26
C ASP A 208 5.03 31.31 0.96
N ASN A 209 4.43 32.51 0.89
CA ASN A 209 3.02 32.64 0.52
C ASN A 209 2.79 32.15 -0.90
N ALA A 210 3.72 32.43 -1.82
CA ALA A 210 3.68 31.88 -3.16
C ALA A 210 3.81 30.34 -3.15
N CYS A 211 4.66 29.77 -2.29
CA CYS A 211 4.77 28.31 -2.14
C CYS A 211 3.47 27.69 -1.61
N ILE A 212 2.83 28.29 -0.62
CA ILE A 212 1.55 27.84 -0.06
C ILE A 212 0.44 27.87 -1.12
N GLN A 213 0.36 28.95 -1.92
CA GLN A 213 -0.62 29.04 -3.01
C GLN A 213 -0.42 27.94 -4.05
N LEU A 214 0.84 27.64 -4.42
CA LEU A 214 1.13 26.56 -5.35
C LEU A 214 0.73 25.20 -4.75
N LEU A 215 1.07 24.91 -3.50
CA LEU A 215 0.69 23.66 -2.84
C LEU A 215 -0.85 23.49 -2.74
N ARG A 216 -1.58 24.57 -2.43
CA ARG A 216 -3.07 24.55 -2.42
C ARG A 216 -3.69 24.25 -3.79
N SER A 217 -2.99 24.55 -4.87
CA SER A 217 -3.48 24.24 -6.23
C SER A 217 -3.32 22.77 -6.62
N ILE A 218 -2.58 22.00 -5.82
CA ILE A 218 -2.34 20.56 -6.05
C ILE A 218 -3.42 19.78 -5.29
N PRO A 219 -4.03 18.75 -5.90
CA PRO A 219 -4.88 17.83 -5.15
C PRO A 219 -4.13 17.22 -3.96
N HIS A 220 -4.75 17.16 -2.79
CA HIS A 220 -4.13 16.66 -1.53
C HIS A 220 -3.36 15.35 -1.71
N HIS A 221 -3.94 14.38 -2.43
CA HIS A 221 -3.34 13.06 -2.68
C HIS A 221 -2.11 13.08 -3.60
N ALA A 222 -1.93 14.15 -4.39
CA ALA A 222 -0.81 14.31 -5.29
C ALA A 222 0.40 14.97 -4.60
N ILE A 223 0.18 15.69 -3.50
CA ILE A 223 1.27 16.22 -2.66
C ILE A 223 1.99 15.03 -2.00
N PRO A 224 3.33 14.93 -2.10
CA PRO A 224 4.08 13.89 -1.42
C PRO A 224 3.76 13.89 0.07
N GLN A 225 3.32 12.75 0.58
CA GLN A 225 3.01 12.58 2.00
C GLN A 225 4.31 12.20 2.74
N PRO A 226 4.51 12.64 4.00
CA PRO A 226 5.71 12.33 4.76
C PRO A 226 5.95 10.82 4.92
N LEU A 227 4.88 10.07 5.18
CA LEU A 227 4.88 8.61 5.20
C LEU A 227 3.86 8.09 4.18
N ASP A 228 4.24 7.02 3.50
CA ASP A 228 3.49 6.47 2.37
C ASP A 228 2.29 5.61 2.82
N LEU A 229 1.55 5.13 1.82
CA LEU A 229 0.39 4.26 2.01
C LEU A 229 0.73 2.97 2.79
N GLU A 230 1.98 2.49 2.69
CA GLU A 230 2.42 1.31 3.43
C GLU A 230 2.45 1.58 4.94
N ALA A 231 2.97 2.74 5.35
CA ALA A 231 2.94 3.16 6.75
C ALA A 231 1.52 3.25 7.32
N ARG A 232 0.58 3.80 6.54
CA ARG A 232 -0.85 3.89 6.90
C ARG A 232 -1.48 2.51 7.06
N ARG A 233 -1.19 1.59 6.13
CA ARG A 233 -1.64 0.19 6.22
C ARG A 233 -1.11 -0.49 7.48
N LEU A 234 0.16 -0.28 7.83
CA LEU A 234 0.71 -0.80 9.08
C LEU A 234 -0.01 -0.26 10.33
N LEU A 235 -0.43 1.00 10.33
CA LEU A 235 -1.26 1.54 11.41
C LEU A 235 -2.64 0.87 11.49
N VAL A 236 -3.29 0.64 10.33
CA VAL A 236 -4.55 -0.12 10.27
C VAL A 236 -4.37 -1.52 10.82
N TYR A 237 -3.32 -2.25 10.43
CA TYR A 237 -3.06 -3.59 10.94
C TYR A 237 -2.79 -3.60 12.45
N ALA A 238 -2.07 -2.59 12.96
CA ALA A 238 -1.87 -2.43 14.40
C ALA A 238 -3.21 -2.24 15.14
N ALA A 239 -4.11 -1.41 14.58
CA ALA A 239 -5.44 -1.18 15.13
C ALA A 239 -6.29 -2.46 15.11
N LEU A 240 -6.33 -3.17 13.99
CA LEU A 240 -7.11 -4.41 13.83
C LEU A 240 -6.61 -5.51 14.77
N ARG A 241 -5.28 -5.70 14.84
CA ARG A 241 -4.66 -6.69 15.74
C ARG A 241 -4.96 -6.37 17.21
N ARG A 242 -4.91 -5.09 17.59
CA ARG A 242 -5.18 -4.65 18.97
C ARG A 242 -6.66 -4.81 19.34
N GLY A 243 -7.55 -4.47 18.43
CA GLY A 243 -9.00 -4.49 18.66
C GLY A 243 -9.66 -5.87 18.54
N GLY A 244 -8.92 -6.87 18.07
CA GLY A 244 -9.39 -8.25 17.93
C GLY A 244 -10.47 -8.44 16.86
N ARG A 245 -11.24 -9.52 16.98
CA ARG A 245 -12.14 -10.03 15.92
C ARG A 245 -13.20 -9.03 15.43
N GLY A 246 -13.65 -8.10 16.27
CA GLY A 246 -14.66 -7.10 15.89
C GLY A 246 -14.08 -5.79 15.34
N ALA A 247 -12.75 -5.65 15.31
CA ALA A 247 -12.09 -4.38 14.99
C ALA A 247 -12.40 -3.88 13.58
N TYR A 248 -12.43 -4.78 12.60
CA TYR A 248 -12.71 -4.43 11.21
C TYR A 248 -14.11 -3.85 11.03
N VAL A 249 -15.12 -4.44 11.69
CA VAL A 249 -16.49 -3.92 11.66
C VAL A 249 -16.56 -2.54 12.32
N ARG A 250 -15.91 -2.33 13.48
CA ARG A 250 -15.87 -1.03 14.14
C ARG A 250 -15.16 0.04 13.30
N LEU A 251 -14.08 -0.32 12.60
CA LEU A 251 -13.34 0.57 11.71
C LEU A 251 -14.21 1.16 10.60
N LEU A 252 -15.17 0.37 10.12
CA LEU A 252 -16.06 0.74 9.02
C LEU A 252 -17.45 1.19 9.49
N ALA A 253 -17.73 1.19 10.79
CA ALA A 253 -19.06 1.49 11.33
C ALA A 253 -19.46 2.97 11.15
N ASP A 254 -18.49 3.88 11.29
CA ASP A 254 -18.68 5.31 11.09
C ASP A 254 -17.92 5.76 9.85
N SER A 255 -18.61 5.79 8.70
CA SER A 255 -18.02 6.17 7.42
C SER A 255 -17.71 7.67 7.32
N ASN A 256 -18.34 8.50 8.16
CA ASN A 256 -18.19 9.96 8.14
C ASN A 256 -17.23 10.48 9.20
N GLY A 257 -16.87 9.64 10.17
CA GLY A 257 -15.90 9.98 11.21
C GLY A 257 -14.48 10.16 10.66
N ALA A 258 -13.72 11.03 11.32
CA ALA A 258 -12.29 11.20 11.06
C ALA A 258 -11.55 9.86 11.17
N ILE A 259 -10.57 9.62 10.28
CA ILE A 259 -9.79 8.37 10.24
C ILE A 259 -9.15 8.07 11.60
N SER A 260 -8.65 9.10 12.28
CA SER A 260 -8.13 9.05 13.65
C SER A 260 -9.10 8.40 14.65
N ASN A 261 -10.36 8.83 14.66
CA ASN A 261 -11.41 8.31 15.55
C ASN A 261 -11.79 6.88 15.18
N ARG A 262 -11.88 6.59 13.89
CA ARG A 262 -12.19 5.24 13.37
C ARG A 262 -11.12 4.24 13.77
N LEU A 263 -9.84 4.60 13.67
CA LEU A 263 -8.71 3.76 14.09
C LEU A 263 -8.69 3.52 15.60
N ALA A 264 -8.94 4.57 16.40
CA ALA A 264 -9.03 4.45 17.86
C ALA A 264 -10.18 3.52 18.28
N SER A 265 -11.36 3.69 17.67
CA SER A 265 -12.54 2.82 17.88
C SER A 265 -12.27 1.37 17.47
N ALA A 266 -11.63 1.17 16.31
CA ALA A 266 -11.23 -0.16 15.86
C ALA A 266 -10.29 -0.82 16.86
N ALA A 267 -9.26 -0.10 17.32
CA ALA A 267 -8.24 -0.60 18.25
C ALA A 267 -8.76 -0.80 19.69
N GLY A 268 -9.85 -0.14 20.07
CA GLY A 268 -10.36 -0.14 21.45
C GLY A 268 -9.46 0.62 22.44
N VAL A 269 -8.60 1.51 21.94
CA VAL A 269 -7.68 2.34 22.72
C VAL A 269 -7.60 3.75 22.13
N GLY A 270 -7.14 4.73 22.90
CA GLY A 270 -6.88 6.08 22.38
C GLY A 270 -5.81 6.10 21.28
N LEU A 271 -5.94 7.05 20.35
CA LEU A 271 -5.04 7.15 19.18
C LEU A 271 -3.57 7.31 19.58
N ASP A 272 -3.26 8.06 20.65
CA ASP A 272 -1.88 8.23 21.11
C ASP A 272 -1.23 6.89 21.52
N ARG A 273 -1.99 6.02 22.20
CA ARG A 273 -1.50 4.69 22.56
C ARG A 273 -1.27 3.85 21.31
N LEU A 274 -2.20 3.88 20.35
CA LEU A 274 -2.08 3.17 19.08
C LEU A 274 -0.85 3.64 18.28
N LEU A 275 -0.62 4.95 18.17
CA LEU A 275 0.55 5.52 17.48
C LEU A 275 1.86 5.16 18.19
N SER A 276 1.87 5.18 19.52
CA SER A 276 3.01 4.75 20.32
C SER A 276 3.36 3.27 20.09
N ASP A 277 2.35 2.39 20.06
CA ASP A 277 2.55 0.96 19.81
C ASP A 277 3.02 0.69 18.38
N TRP A 278 2.37 1.31 17.39
CA TRP A 278 2.77 1.25 15.99
C TRP A 278 4.23 1.71 15.83
N ARG A 279 4.60 2.86 16.39
CA ARG A 279 5.97 3.39 16.31
C ARG A 279 6.98 2.42 16.94
N THR A 280 6.63 1.83 18.08
CA THR A 280 7.50 0.86 18.76
C THR A 280 7.75 -0.37 17.88
N GLU A 281 6.72 -0.88 17.21
CA GLU A 281 6.86 -1.99 16.25
C GLU A 281 7.74 -1.60 15.06
N ILE A 282 7.55 -0.41 14.47
CA ILE A 282 8.38 0.07 13.36
C ILE A 282 9.85 0.21 13.77
N ILE A 283 10.13 0.77 14.95
CA ILE A 283 11.50 0.93 15.46
C ILE A 283 12.14 -0.44 15.74
N ALA A 284 11.38 -1.38 16.31
CA ALA A 284 11.85 -2.73 16.55
C ALA A 284 12.16 -3.50 15.25
N ALA A 285 11.52 -3.12 14.14
CA ALA A 285 11.74 -3.71 12.81
C ALA A 285 12.94 -3.12 12.04
N ARG A 286 13.81 -2.36 12.71
CA ARG A 286 15.05 -1.83 12.11
C ARG A 286 15.78 -2.94 11.32
N PRO A 287 16.03 -2.75 10.00
CA PRO A 287 16.78 -3.72 9.21
C PRO A 287 18.17 -3.96 9.79
N ALA A 288 18.66 -5.20 9.71
CA ALA A 288 20.04 -5.50 10.04
C ALA A 288 20.95 -4.63 9.17
N ALA A 289 21.98 -4.02 9.78
CA ALA A 289 22.96 -3.28 9.01
C ALA A 289 23.63 -4.23 8.02
N VAL A 290 23.65 -3.86 6.74
CA VAL A 290 24.43 -4.60 5.74
C VAL A 290 25.90 -4.35 6.08
N THR A 291 26.53 -5.29 6.76
CA THR A 291 27.98 -5.27 6.98
C THR A 291 28.62 -5.58 5.64
N ILE A 292 29.13 -4.55 4.96
CA ILE A 292 29.97 -4.76 3.79
C ILE A 292 31.24 -5.45 4.30
N PRO A 293 31.55 -6.68 3.83
CA PRO A 293 32.80 -7.32 4.21
C PRO A 293 33.95 -6.39 3.81
N PRO A 294 35.03 -6.30 4.61
CA PRO A 294 36.15 -5.41 4.29
C PRO A 294 36.75 -5.67 2.90
N TRP A 295 36.59 -6.88 2.35
CA TRP A 295 37.00 -7.21 0.98
C TRP A 295 36.09 -6.66 -0.14
N GLY A 296 34.85 -6.27 0.16
CA GLY A 296 33.95 -5.66 -0.81
C GLY A 296 34.45 -4.31 -1.33
N ALA A 297 35.16 -3.56 -0.48
CA ALA A 297 35.84 -2.33 -0.90
C ALA A 297 36.94 -2.60 -1.93
N PHE A 298 37.74 -3.67 -1.74
CA PHE A 298 38.79 -4.04 -2.69
C PHE A 298 38.22 -4.46 -4.06
N ILE A 299 37.07 -5.14 -4.09
CA ILE A 299 36.39 -5.47 -5.36
C ILE A 299 35.92 -4.22 -6.08
N ALA A 300 35.31 -3.27 -5.36
CA ALA A 300 34.86 -2.01 -5.95
C ALA A 300 36.05 -1.21 -6.52
N PHE A 301 37.16 -1.09 -5.77
CA PHE A 301 38.39 -0.46 -6.27
C PHE A 301 38.99 -1.21 -7.45
N GLY A 302 38.99 -2.54 -7.43
CA GLY A 302 39.45 -3.37 -8.54
C GLY A 302 38.69 -3.08 -9.84
N TRP A 303 37.36 -2.98 -9.77
CA TRP A 303 36.54 -2.61 -10.92
C TRP A 303 36.76 -1.17 -11.39
N ILE A 304 36.92 -0.21 -10.47
CA ILE A 304 37.23 1.18 -10.83
C ILE A 304 38.57 1.25 -11.58
N VAL A 305 39.60 0.57 -11.09
CA VAL A 305 40.92 0.54 -11.72
C VAL A 305 40.86 -0.15 -13.09
N LEU A 306 40.15 -1.27 -13.20
CA LEU A 306 39.98 -1.97 -14.47
C LEU A 306 39.24 -1.11 -15.50
N LEU A 307 38.13 -0.49 -15.12
CA LEU A 307 37.36 0.40 -16.00
C LEU A 307 38.14 1.65 -16.38
N ALA A 308 38.90 2.24 -15.45
CA ALA A 308 39.80 3.36 -15.75
C ALA A 308 40.91 2.94 -16.74
N GLY A 309 41.49 1.76 -16.57
CA GLY A 309 42.48 1.19 -17.49
C GLY A 309 41.90 0.92 -18.89
N CYS A 310 40.69 0.36 -18.97
CA CYS A 310 39.97 0.18 -20.24
C CYS A 310 39.63 1.52 -20.91
N ALA A 311 39.21 2.53 -20.15
CA ALA A 311 38.94 3.87 -20.68
C ALA A 311 40.21 4.52 -21.25
N LEU A 312 41.33 4.42 -20.53
CA LEU A 312 42.64 4.95 -20.95
C LEU A 312 43.23 4.22 -22.17
N THR A 313 42.90 2.95 -22.38
CA THR A 313 43.36 2.18 -23.55
C THR A 313 42.45 2.35 -24.76
N SER A 314 41.16 2.63 -24.56
CA SER A 314 40.18 2.87 -25.63
C SER A 314 40.35 4.20 -26.37
N SER A 315 41.06 5.17 -25.79
CA SER A 315 41.32 6.48 -26.40
C SER A 315 42.35 6.45 -27.54
N ARG A 316 43.03 5.31 -27.78
CA ARG A 316 43.99 5.14 -28.87
C ARG A 316 43.36 4.93 -30.26
N TRP A 317 42.02 4.86 -30.35
CA TRP A 317 41.29 4.64 -31.61
C TRP A 317 40.52 5.86 -32.14
N ARG A 318 40.85 7.09 -31.69
CA ARG A 318 40.35 8.33 -32.30
C ARG A 318 41.49 9.34 -32.51
N ALA A 319 42.37 9.00 -33.45
CA ALA A 319 43.25 9.95 -34.11
C ALA A 319 43.45 9.48 -35.57
N THR A 320 42.40 9.62 -36.36
CA THR A 320 42.42 9.74 -37.83
C THR A 320 41.32 10.69 -38.23
#